data_AF-A0A969ZNV1-F1
#
_entry.id   AF-A0A969ZNV1-F1
#
_cell.length_a   1.000
_cell.length_b   1.000
_cell.length_c   1.000
_cell.angle_alpha   90.00
_cell.angle_beta   90.00
_cell.angle_gamma   90.00
#
_symmetry.space_group_name_H-M   'P 1'
#
loop_
_entity.id
_entity.type
_entity.pdbx_description
1 polymer ?
#
loop_
_entity_poly.entity_id
_entity_poly.type
_entity_poly.pdbx_seq_one_letter_code
_entity_poly.pdbx_strand_id
1 'polypeptide(L)' 'MSSSKEYGGLDYFRIIAAALVVAIHTSPLSIINDRADFIFTRILCRIAVPFFFMVSGFFLYADNRR' A
#
# COMPACT_ATOMS: atom_id res chain seq x y z
N MET A 1 -27.30 -0.78 16.66
CA MET A 1 -26.00 -1.31 16.16
C MET A 1 -25.39 -0.23 15.29
N SER A 2 -24.31 0.39 15.74
CA SER A 2 -23.55 1.37 14.93
C SER A 2 -23.10 0.68 13.64
N SER A 3 -23.54 1.19 12.48
CA SER A 3 -23.06 0.70 11.19
C SER A 3 -21.56 0.95 11.10
N SER A 4 -20.77 -0.09 11.30
CA SER A 4 -19.36 -0.10 10.90
C SER A 4 -19.33 0.11 9.39
N LYS A 5 -18.90 1.29 8.92
CA LYS A 5 -18.61 1.49 7.50
C LYS A 5 -17.44 0.58 7.16
N GLU A 6 -17.76 -0.54 6.51
CA GLU A 6 -16.76 -1.47 6.02
C GLU A 6 -16.18 -0.92 4.72
N TYR A 7 -14.96 -0.42 4.78
CA TYR A 7 -14.22 0.04 3.61
C TYR A 7 -13.47 -1.13 2.97
N GLY A 8 -14.22 -2.16 2.53
CA GLY A 8 -13.65 -3.42 2.04
C GLY A 8 -12.60 -3.23 0.94
N GLY A 9 -12.85 -2.34 -0.03
CA GLY A 9 -11.89 -2.06 -1.10
C GLY A 9 -10.58 -1.45 -0.62
N LEU A 10 -10.60 -0.59 0.42
CA LEU A 10 -9.38 -0.01 0.99
C LEU A 10 -8.59 -1.05 1.77
N ASP A 11 -9.26 -1.98 2.46
CA ASP A 11 -8.59 -3.04 3.21
C ASP A 11 -7.87 -4.03 2.28
N TYR A 12 -8.53 -4.48 1.20
CA TYR A 12 -7.89 -5.33 0.19
C TYR A 12 -6.68 -4.65 -0.46
N PHE A 13 -6.80 -3.37 -0.82
CA PHE A 13 -5.68 -2.65 -1.42
C PHE A 13 -4.52 -2.45 -0.43
N ARG A 14 -4.81 -2.33 0.88
CA ARG A 14 -3.78 -2.24 1.92
C ARG A 14 -2.91 -3.50 1.99
N ILE A 15 -3.48 -4.68 1.78
CA ILE A 15 -2.72 -5.94 1.72
C ILE A 15 -1.78 -5.97 0.50
N ILE A 16 -2.28 -5.55 -0.67
CA ILE A 16 -1.47 -5.44 -1.89
C ILE A 16 -0.34 -4.43 -1.68
N ALA A 17 -0.65 -3.25 -1.14
CA ALA A 17 0.33 -2.23 -0.84
C ALA A 17 1.38 -2.73 0.17
N ALA A 18 1.00 -3.50 1.18
CA ALA A 18 1.95 -4.09 2.14
C ALA A 18 2.96 -5.02 1.44
N ALA A 19 2.48 -5.88 0.54
CA ALA A 19 3.35 -6.75 -0.25
C ALA A 19 4.31 -5.95 -1.14
N LEU A 20 3.84 -4.86 -1.74
CA LEU A 20 4.68 -3.95 -2.52
C LEU A 20 5.76 -3.29 -1.66
N VAL A 21 5.45 -2.86 -0.44
CA VAL A 21 6.47 -2.30 0.49
C VAL A 21 7.54 -3.34 0.80
N VAL A 22 7.15 -4.57 1.10
CA VAL A 22 8.11 -5.67 1.35
C VAL A 22 9.01 -5.89 0.13
N ALA A 23 8.45 -5.84 -1.07
CA ALA A 23 9.21 -5.97 -2.32
C ALA A 23 10.24 -4.84 -2.51
N ILE A 24 9.97 -3.60 -2.08
CA ILE A 24 10.95 -2.49 -2.11
C ILE A 24 12.19 -2.80 -1.28
N HIS A 25 11.99 -3.38 -0.09
CA HIS A 25 13.09 -3.67 0.84
C HIS A 25 13.87 -4.92 0.48
N THR A 26 13.22 -5.90 -0.14
CA THR A 26 13.82 -7.19 -0.47
C THR A 26 14.38 -7.24 -1.89
N SER A 27 14.04 -6.28 -2.75
CA SER A 27 14.45 -6.21 -4.16
C SER A 27 14.41 -7.57 -4.87
N PRO A 28 13.27 -8.30 -4.82
CA PRO A 28 13.21 -9.69 -5.26
C PRO A 28 13.44 -9.86 -6.77
N LEU A 29 13.22 -8.79 -7.55
CA LEU A 29 13.41 -8.80 -9.00
C LEU A 29 14.84 -8.48 -9.43
N SER A 30 15.68 -7.95 -8.54
CA SER A 30 17.09 -7.64 -8.82
C SER A 30 17.87 -8.89 -9.27
N ILE A 31 17.44 -10.07 -8.82
CA ILE A 31 18.05 -11.36 -9.14
C ILE A 31 17.63 -11.90 -10.51
N ILE A 32 16.49 -11.44 -11.05
CA ILE A 32 15.90 -11.97 -12.29
C ILE A 32 16.23 -11.06 -13.48
N ASN A 33 16.02 -9.75 -13.36
CA ASN A 33 16.27 -8.80 -14.43
C ASN A 33 16.33 -7.36 -13.92
N ASP A 34 17.47 -6.71 -14.13
CA ASP A 34 17.75 -5.34 -13.66
C ASP A 34 16.75 -4.29 -14.19
N ARG A 35 16.32 -4.44 -15.45
CA ARG A 35 15.31 -3.53 -16.04
C ARG A 35 13.92 -3.70 -15.44
N ALA A 36 13.55 -4.95 -15.11
CA ALA A 36 12.26 -5.24 -14.51
C ALA A 36 12.22 -4.77 -13.05
N ASP A 37 13.33 -4.95 -12.32
CA ASP A 37 13.50 -4.39 -10.97
C ASP A 37 13.37 -2.87 -10.97
N PHE A 38 14.02 -2.18 -11.91
CA PHE A 38 13.92 -0.72 -11.98
C PHE A 38 12.47 -0.24 -12.13
N ILE A 39 11.70 -0.83 -13.05
CA ILE A 39 10.30 -0.43 -13.28
C ILE A 39 9.43 -0.83 -12.09
N PHE A 40 9.55 -2.06 -11.60
CA PHE A 40 8.68 -2.58 -10.55
C PHE A 40 8.96 -1.90 -9.20
N THR A 41 10.22 -1.87 -8.78
CA THR A 41 10.63 -1.47 -7.44
C THR A 41 10.68 0.05 -7.31
N ARG A 42 11.09 0.78 -8.37
CA ARG A 42 11.19 2.26 -8.30
C ARG A 42 9.94 3.01 -8.74
N ILE A 43 9.07 2.42 -9.56
CA ILE A 43 7.85 3.09 -10.02
C ILE A 43 6.64 2.53 -9.29
N LEU A 44 6.30 1.26 -9.52
CA LEU A 44 5.09 0.64 -8.99
C LEU A 44 5.10 0.57 -7.45
N CYS A 45 6.18 0.03 -6.87
CA CYS A 45 6.20 -0.20 -5.44
C CYS A 45 6.29 1.11 -4.63
N ARG A 46 6.92 2.17 -5.18
CA ARG A 46 6.99 3.47 -4.50
C ARG A 46 5.62 4.12 -4.24
N ILE A 47 4.58 3.71 -4.96
CA ILE A 47 3.19 4.18 -4.74
C ILE A 47 2.63 3.65 -3.41
N ALA A 48 3.15 2.54 -2.89
CA ALA A 48 2.65 1.94 -1.66
C ALA A 48 2.84 2.85 -0.43
N VAL A 49 3.97 3.56 -0.33
CA VAL A 49 4.27 4.47 0.79
C VAL A 49 3.28 5.66 0.88
N PRO A 50 3.09 6.48 -0.18
CA PRO A 50 2.10 7.56 -0.14
C PRO A 50 0.67 7.03 -0.01
N PHE A 51 0.35 5.85 -0.54
CA PHE A 51 -0.95 5.21 -0.32
C PHE A 51 -1.21 4.94 1.17
N PHE A 52 -0.26 4.31 1.86
CA PHE A 52 -0.38 4.06 3.30
C PHE A 52 -0.57 5.36 4.09
N PHE A 53 0.19 6.40 3.76
CA PHE A 53 0.05 7.70 4.40
C PHE A 53 -1.36 8.30 4.20
N MET A 54 -1.90 8.28 2.98
CA MET A 54 -3.25 8.77 2.69
C MET A 54 -4.33 7.98 3.41
N VAL A 55 -4.23 6.64 3.42
CA VAL A 55 -5.21 5.77 4.08
C VAL A 55 -5.19 5.93 5.59
N SER A 56 -4.00 6.04 6.19
CA SER A 56 -3.87 6.37 7.61
C SER A 56 -4.53 7.70 7.96
N GLY A 57 -4.31 8.75 7.14
CA GLY A 57 -4.98 10.05 7.33
C GLY A 57 -6.51 9.97 7.15
N PHE A 58 -6.98 9.22 6.16
CA PHE A 58 -8.40 9.00 5.91
C PHE A 58 -9.10 8.33 7.10
N PHE A 59 -8.52 7.25 7.64
CA PHE A 59 -9.09 6.55 8.79
C PHE A 59 -8.99 7.35 10.08
N LEU A 60 -7.90 8.10 10.31
CA LEU A 60 -7.76 8.99 11.46
C LEU A 60 -8.86 10.07 11.46
N TYR A 61 -9.14 10.66 10.30
CA TYR A 61 -10.19 11.65 10.16
C TYR A 61 -11.60 11.04 10.25
N ALA A 62 -11.81 9.84 9.70
CA ALA A 62 -13.08 9.13 9.79
C ALA A 62 -13.42 8.70 11.22
N ASP A 63 -12.41 8.35 12.02
CA ASP A 63 -12.53 8.01 13.43
C ASP A 63 -12.88 9.24 14.29
N ASN A 64 -12.18 10.37 14.09
CA ASN A 64 -12.43 11.63 14.80
C ASN A 64 -13.81 12.29 14.53
N ARG A 65 -14.61 11.71 13.63
CA ARG A 65 -15.98 12.14 13.29
C ARG A 65 -17.06 11.25 13.93
N ARG A 66 -16.67 10.25 14.71
CA ARG A 66 -17.56 9.43 15.55
C ARG A 66 -17.53 9.89 17.00
#